data_AF-A0AAV5R6G5-F1
#
_entry.id   AF-A0AAV5R6G5-F1
#
_cell.length_a   1.000
_cell.length_b   1.000
_cell.length_c   1.000
_cell.angle_alpha   90.00
_cell.angle_beta   90.00
_cell.angle_gamma   90.00
#
_symmetry.space_group_name_H-M   'P 1'
#
loop_
_entity.id
_entity.type
_entity.pdbx_description
1 polymer ?
#
loop_
_entity_poly.entity_id
_entity_poly.type
_entity_poly.pdbx_seq_one_letter_code
_entity_poly.pdbx_strand_id
1 'polypeptide(L)'
;MDEDIIPTRVQKETLATLLKKIFSKSKSAHLLRYDSGSNEIKLKIDKLSLGIVCLEAPYILLPNYDLINLVEKGKCCSYCGAVLKIYDKGKMKDDGNKSDREKQTAQDKHERFVNGLDCFTCEVRWCDKQCKNLDFKHNLLCHRPSNKTASHNFTDVDGSEKDTFYFDRWKKVDKMVRSNNWDLVYNTLMCILHIYYDSNLKDGFESLKCFDSDDITLLESFIMRKLTNNESIDLKTVWESFSICFKHFEMEYVQFLKYITIFQLNNYNGSIYLIFSSIKKSKTADPNLKVEYFDGNTTHVYEEFSLRTTETKSIKILSEEVIDDPSVKPIYTNRASGIVDKQIIEISSCDKITNLEELILPDQDYSNPVDVEDDDIAFISDDNSDIDVPKIILPVVKVKQISNKLDVNHIPKIRTASFTSSGASFGEGIIKYNRDQIREMLENISHNLINEESDDENAIDEIHSSTDSESTVSKNIVSLVKNLQVAPNTQRRKSVKFEETVATI
;
A
#
# COMPACT_ATOMS: atom_id res chain seq x y z
N MET A 1 26.04 -13.22 -2.97
CA MET A 1 26.29 -11.83 -2.57
C MET A 1 25.33 -11.53 -1.44
N ASP A 2 25.84 -11.32 -0.24
CA ASP A 2 25.04 -10.81 0.87
C ASP A 2 24.45 -9.46 0.46
N GLU A 3 23.18 -9.20 0.81
CA GLU A 3 22.48 -7.95 0.49
C GLU A 3 23.22 -6.71 1.02
N ASP A 4 24.08 -6.89 2.01
CA ASP A 4 24.82 -5.82 2.70
C ASP A 4 26.04 -5.30 1.92
N ILE A 5 26.33 -5.84 0.72
CA ILE A 5 27.46 -5.41 -0.14
C ILE A 5 26.97 -5.12 -1.56
N ILE A 6 25.82 -4.49 -1.70
CA ILE A 6 25.33 -4.01 -2.99
C ILE A 6 25.74 -2.54 -3.11
N PRO A 7 26.73 -2.20 -3.96
CA PRO A 7 27.17 -0.81 -4.11
C PRO A 7 25.99 0.00 -4.66
N THR A 8 25.53 0.96 -3.88
CA THR A 8 24.46 1.88 -4.27
C THR A 8 24.96 3.31 -4.26
N ARG A 9 24.49 4.12 -5.21
CA ARG A 9 24.76 5.55 -5.31
C ARG A 9 23.46 6.36 -5.22
N VAL A 10 23.60 7.60 -4.77
CA VAL A 10 22.54 8.63 -4.76
C VAL A 10 23.14 9.84 -5.48
N GLN A 11 22.39 10.50 -6.38
CA GLN A 11 22.89 11.74 -7.00
C GLN A 11 22.71 12.91 -6.02
N LYS A 12 23.64 12.99 -5.07
CA LYS A 12 23.53 13.88 -3.90
C LYS A 12 23.31 15.34 -4.27
N GLU A 13 23.96 15.85 -5.33
CA GLU A 13 23.85 17.27 -5.71
C GLU A 13 22.44 17.65 -6.18
N THR A 14 21.85 16.85 -7.08
CA THR A 14 20.49 17.03 -7.59
C THR A 14 19.48 16.91 -6.45
N LEU A 15 19.58 15.84 -5.67
CA LEU A 15 18.68 15.57 -4.55
C LEU A 15 18.76 16.66 -3.47
N ALA A 16 19.98 17.07 -3.09
CA ALA A 16 20.22 18.14 -2.13
C ALA A 16 19.55 19.45 -2.56
N THR A 17 19.69 19.79 -3.84
CA THR A 17 19.12 21.03 -4.41
C THR A 17 17.59 21.01 -4.34
N LEU A 18 16.98 19.87 -4.67
CA LEU A 18 15.54 19.67 -4.58
C LEU A 18 15.05 19.74 -3.12
N LEU A 19 15.67 19.00 -2.20
CA LEU A 19 15.29 18.96 -0.79
C LEU A 19 15.45 20.33 -0.11
N LYS A 20 16.53 21.07 -0.39
CA LYS A 20 16.71 22.46 0.08
C LYS A 20 15.58 23.37 -0.40
N LYS A 21 15.17 23.25 -1.66
CA LYS A 21 14.06 24.03 -2.23
C LYS A 21 12.73 23.66 -1.58
N ILE A 22 12.50 22.38 -1.27
CA ILE A 22 11.28 21.91 -0.60
C ILE A 22 11.23 22.44 0.84
N PHE A 23 12.29 22.23 1.63
CA PHE A 23 12.32 22.62 3.04
C PHE A 23 12.36 24.15 3.26
N SER A 24 12.88 24.91 2.29
CA SER A 24 12.88 26.38 2.37
C SER A 24 11.49 27.00 2.15
N LYS A 25 10.58 26.32 1.43
CA LYS A 25 9.21 26.79 1.17
C LYS A 25 8.25 26.52 2.33
N SER A 26 8.59 25.58 3.21
CA SER A 26 7.69 25.09 4.27
C SER A 26 8.26 25.31 5.68
N LYS A 27 9.04 26.38 5.87
CA LYS A 27 9.84 26.62 7.10
C LYS A 27 9.06 26.48 8.42
N SER A 28 7.81 26.91 8.46
CA SER A 28 6.94 26.88 9.64
C SER A 28 6.10 25.61 9.80
N ALA A 29 6.18 24.67 8.86
CA ALA A 29 5.24 23.54 8.77
C ALA A 29 5.86 22.16 9.05
N HIS A 30 7.19 22.09 9.27
CA HIS A 30 7.88 20.83 9.52
C HIS A 30 9.16 20.99 10.34
N LEU A 31 9.57 19.91 11.01
CA LEU A 31 10.76 19.85 11.88
C LEU A 31 12.06 19.56 11.12
N LEU A 32 12.00 19.20 9.83
CA LEU A 32 13.17 18.81 9.03
C LEU A 32 13.94 19.98 8.42
N ARG A 33 15.25 19.81 8.24
CA ARG A 33 16.15 20.64 7.41
C ARG A 33 17.10 19.75 6.62
N TYR A 34 17.63 20.27 5.51
CA TYR A 34 18.74 19.63 4.81
C TYR A 34 20.06 20.24 5.29
N ASP A 35 20.95 19.43 5.85
CA ASP A 35 22.29 19.84 6.27
C ASP A 35 23.28 19.68 5.11
N SER A 36 23.90 20.80 4.71
CA SER A 36 24.83 20.82 3.58
C SER A 36 26.21 20.27 3.93
N GLY A 37 26.58 20.25 5.22
CA GLY A 37 27.88 19.73 5.65
C GLY A 37 27.91 18.21 5.58
N SER A 38 26.86 17.55 6.07
CA SER A 38 26.71 16.09 6.08
C SER A 38 26.02 15.53 4.83
N ASN A 39 25.33 16.37 4.04
CA ASN A 39 24.45 15.94 2.95
C ASN A 39 23.32 15.00 3.41
N GLU A 40 22.74 15.31 4.56
CA GLU A 40 21.72 14.52 5.22
C GLU A 40 20.51 15.37 5.62
N ILE A 41 19.38 14.70 5.82
CA ILE A 41 18.19 15.30 6.43
C ILE A 41 18.34 15.21 7.95
N LYS A 42 18.21 16.36 8.63
CA LYS A 42 18.30 16.46 10.09
C LYS A 42 17.12 17.22 10.66
N LEU A 43 16.94 17.14 11.98
CA LEU A 43 15.98 18.01 12.66
C LEU A 43 16.51 19.46 12.74
N LYS A 44 15.58 20.41 12.74
CA LYS A 44 15.84 21.83 13.02
C LYS A 44 16.06 22.08 14.51
N ILE A 45 15.30 21.37 15.33
CA ILE A 45 15.26 21.46 16.79
C ILE A 45 15.14 20.05 17.34
N ASP A 46 15.56 19.85 18.59
CA ASP A 46 15.45 18.56 19.26
C ASP A 46 13.97 18.16 19.39
N LYS A 47 13.68 16.88 19.14
CA LYS A 47 12.36 16.27 19.36
C LYS A 47 12.47 15.45 20.64
N LEU A 48 12.09 16.08 21.76
CA LEU A 48 12.24 15.55 23.13
C LEU A 48 11.10 14.60 23.55
N SER A 49 10.11 14.40 22.69
CA SER A 49 8.96 13.53 22.90
C SER A 49 8.69 12.73 21.64
N LEU A 50 7.96 11.62 21.76
CA LEU A 50 7.46 10.90 20.59
C LEU A 50 6.52 11.78 19.74
N GLY A 51 6.38 11.39 18.48
CA GLY A 51 5.32 11.86 17.59
C GLY A 51 5.83 12.39 16.26
N ILE A 52 5.00 13.18 15.58
CA ILE A 52 5.17 13.46 14.15
C ILE A 52 6.41 14.33 13.90
N VAL A 53 7.29 13.82 13.04
CA VAL A 53 8.44 14.57 12.50
C VAL A 53 8.06 15.23 11.17
N CYS A 54 7.38 14.49 10.31
CA CYS A 54 6.99 14.95 8.98
C CYS A 54 5.75 14.20 8.46
N LEU A 55 4.87 14.93 7.79
CA LEU A 55 3.85 14.34 6.90
C LEU A 55 4.32 14.55 5.46
N GLU A 56 4.46 13.49 4.68
CA GLU A 56 4.91 13.58 3.29
C GLU A 56 3.82 13.11 2.32
N ALA A 57 3.51 13.94 1.34
CA ALA A 57 2.68 13.54 0.21
C ALA A 57 3.53 12.84 -0.87
N PRO A 58 2.96 11.87 -1.61
CA PRO A 58 3.71 11.11 -2.60
C PRO A 58 4.30 12.00 -3.69
N TYR A 59 5.56 11.74 -4.05
CA TYR A 59 6.23 12.34 -5.20
C TYR A 59 5.68 11.75 -6.51
N ILE A 60 5.55 10.42 -6.55
CA ILE A 60 4.83 9.67 -7.60
C ILE A 60 3.85 8.74 -6.90
N LEU A 61 2.56 9.00 -7.07
CA LEU A 61 1.48 8.17 -6.52
C LEU A 61 1.09 7.07 -7.51
N LEU A 62 1.17 5.82 -7.06
CA LEU A 62 0.64 4.64 -7.74
C LEU A 62 -0.26 3.85 -6.80
N PRO A 63 -1.39 3.29 -7.29
CA PRO A 63 -2.13 2.31 -6.51
C PRO A 63 -1.27 1.05 -6.32
N ASN A 64 -1.36 0.41 -5.15
CA ASN A 64 -0.72 -0.88 -4.94
C ASN A 64 -1.20 -1.89 -6.02
N TYR A 65 -0.26 -2.68 -6.53
CA TYR A 65 -0.48 -3.69 -7.55
C TYR A 65 -1.63 -4.65 -7.23
N ASP A 66 -1.74 -5.08 -5.98
CA ASP A 66 -2.78 -6.00 -5.51
C ASP A 66 -4.19 -5.42 -5.66
N LEU A 67 -4.29 -4.09 -5.69
CA LEU A 67 -5.55 -3.36 -5.81
C LEU A 67 -5.97 -3.14 -7.27
N ILE A 68 -5.13 -3.44 -8.27
CA ILE A 68 -5.45 -3.16 -9.69
C ILE A 68 -6.74 -3.86 -10.12
N ASN A 69 -6.91 -5.14 -9.75
CA ASN A 69 -8.13 -5.89 -10.06
C ASN A 69 -9.38 -5.29 -9.39
N LEU A 70 -9.21 -4.67 -8.21
CA LEU A 70 -10.28 -3.98 -7.49
C LEU A 70 -10.58 -2.61 -8.11
N VAL A 71 -9.56 -1.91 -8.60
CA VAL A 71 -9.69 -0.67 -9.38
C VAL A 71 -10.51 -0.91 -10.64
N GLU A 72 -10.18 -1.95 -11.41
CA GLU A 72 -10.88 -2.29 -12.66
C GLU A 72 -12.36 -2.64 -12.43
N LYS A 73 -12.69 -3.22 -11.26
CA LYS A 73 -14.06 -3.52 -10.83
C LYS A 73 -14.76 -2.34 -10.13
N GLY A 74 -14.15 -1.15 -10.15
CA GLY A 74 -14.68 0.05 -9.52
C GLY A 74 -14.84 -0.03 -8.00
N LYS A 75 -14.03 -0.87 -7.32
CA LYS A 75 -14.03 -1.02 -5.86
C LYS A 75 -12.99 -0.12 -5.19
N CYS A 76 -11.92 0.21 -5.90
CA CYS A 76 -10.89 1.15 -5.46
C CYS A 76 -10.83 2.34 -6.41
N CYS A 77 -10.31 3.46 -5.92
CA CYS A 77 -10.09 4.64 -6.75
C CYS A 77 -9.02 4.33 -7.80
N SER A 78 -9.30 4.68 -9.06
CA SER A 78 -8.38 4.52 -10.19
C SER A 78 -7.00 5.16 -9.97
N TYR A 79 -6.99 6.33 -9.35
CA TYR A 79 -5.77 7.10 -9.16
C TYR A 79 -4.99 6.68 -7.91
N CYS A 80 -5.62 6.78 -6.74
CA CYS A 80 -4.94 6.63 -5.45
C CYS A 80 -5.10 5.24 -4.83
N GLY A 81 -5.81 4.31 -5.47
CA GLY A 81 -6.04 2.96 -4.93
C GLY A 81 -6.92 2.90 -3.69
N ALA A 82 -7.30 4.03 -3.10
CA ALA A 82 -8.11 4.06 -1.88
C ALA A 82 -9.42 3.29 -2.10
N VAL A 83 -9.74 2.41 -1.15
CA VAL A 83 -10.99 1.65 -1.19
C VAL A 83 -12.14 2.63 -1.26
N LEU A 84 -12.92 2.55 -2.32
CA LEU A 84 -14.13 3.34 -2.43
C LEU A 84 -15.08 2.75 -1.41
N LYS A 85 -15.34 3.52 -0.36
CA LYS A 85 -16.44 3.29 0.59
C LYS A 85 -17.74 3.45 -0.20
N ILE A 86 -18.05 2.47 -1.01
CA ILE A 86 -19.37 2.31 -1.60
C ILE A 86 -20.27 1.68 -0.52
N TYR A 87 -19.69 1.02 0.50
CA TYR A 87 -20.39 0.40 1.61
C TYR A 87 -19.45 0.36 2.85
N ASP A 88 -20.00 0.54 4.06
CA ASP A 88 -19.47 0.06 5.34
C ASP A 88 -18.24 0.73 5.98
N LYS A 89 -18.10 2.06 6.02
CA LYS A 89 -17.14 2.77 6.92
C LYS A 89 -15.67 2.22 6.94
N GLY A 90 -15.22 1.46 5.94
CA GLY A 90 -13.89 0.82 5.91
C GLY A 90 -13.85 -0.67 6.29
N LYS A 91 -14.98 -1.34 6.52
CA LYS A 91 -15.05 -2.78 6.81
C LYS A 91 -15.19 -3.59 5.52
N MET A 92 -14.32 -4.58 5.35
CA MET A 92 -14.48 -5.59 4.30
C MET A 92 -15.74 -6.43 4.55
N LYS A 93 -16.23 -7.05 3.48
CA LYS A 93 -17.56 -7.66 3.34
C LYS A 93 -17.89 -8.82 4.30
N ASP A 94 -16.98 -9.17 5.21
CA ASP A 94 -16.96 -10.45 5.95
C ASP A 94 -17.26 -10.36 7.45
N ASP A 95 -17.73 -9.23 7.98
CA ASP A 95 -18.15 -9.10 9.39
C ASP A 95 -19.44 -9.90 9.77
N GLY A 96 -19.82 -10.93 9.01
CA GLY A 96 -20.82 -11.94 9.39
C GLY A 96 -22.29 -11.50 9.42
N ASN A 97 -22.60 -10.22 9.63
CA ASN A 97 -23.98 -9.73 9.73
C ASN A 97 -24.41 -8.93 8.50
N LYS A 98 -25.25 -9.57 7.66
CA LYS A 98 -25.89 -8.92 6.50
C LYS A 98 -26.91 -7.83 6.89
N SER A 99 -27.34 -7.76 8.16
CA SER A 99 -28.39 -6.86 8.65
C SER A 99 -27.95 -5.41 8.80
N ASP A 100 -26.67 -5.16 9.08
CA ASP A 100 -26.16 -3.81 9.40
C ASP A 100 -25.54 -3.11 8.17
N ARG A 101 -25.71 -3.72 7.00
CA ARG A 101 -25.27 -3.17 5.71
C ARG A 101 -26.20 -2.02 5.33
N GLU A 102 -25.75 -0.79 5.55
CA GLU A 102 -26.42 0.39 4.99
C GLU A 102 -26.36 0.31 3.45
N LYS A 103 -27.50 -0.02 2.84
CA LYS A 103 -27.63 0.00 1.38
C LYS A 103 -27.54 1.46 0.93
N GLN A 104 -26.59 1.74 0.04
CA GLN A 104 -26.49 3.03 -0.64
C GLN A 104 -27.86 3.45 -1.18
N THR A 105 -28.30 4.65 -0.81
CA THR A 105 -29.57 5.18 -1.31
C THR A 105 -29.47 5.39 -2.82
N ALA A 106 -30.59 5.36 -3.54
CA ALA A 106 -30.60 5.70 -4.96
C ALA A 106 -30.04 7.11 -5.20
N GLN A 107 -30.20 8.00 -4.22
CA GLN A 107 -29.72 9.38 -4.26
C GLN A 107 -28.19 9.47 -4.20
N ASP A 108 -27.50 8.74 -3.33
CA ASP A 108 -26.02 8.79 -3.27
C ASP A 108 -25.37 8.26 -4.57
N LYS A 109 -26.00 7.24 -5.19
CA LYS A 109 -25.56 6.74 -6.51
C LYS A 109 -25.75 7.80 -7.57
N HIS A 110 -26.92 8.44 -7.55
CA HIS A 110 -27.24 9.52 -8.46
C HIS A 110 -26.29 10.70 -8.27
N GLU A 111 -26.03 11.14 -7.05
CA GLU A 111 -25.12 12.25 -6.75
C GLU A 111 -23.69 11.99 -7.20
N ARG A 112 -23.14 10.78 -6.99
CA ARG A 112 -21.79 10.43 -7.49
C ARG A 112 -21.72 10.44 -9.02
N PHE A 113 -22.73 9.85 -9.66
CA PHE A 113 -22.84 9.83 -11.11
C PHE A 113 -23.00 11.25 -11.67
N VAL A 114 -23.85 12.07 -11.05
CA VAL A 114 -24.07 13.49 -11.38
C VAL A 114 -22.79 14.31 -11.20
N ASN A 115 -21.99 13.98 -10.18
CA ASN A 115 -20.68 14.60 -9.96
C ASN A 115 -19.60 14.11 -10.94
N GLY A 116 -19.91 13.14 -11.80
CA GLY A 116 -19.01 12.62 -12.83
C GLY A 116 -17.82 11.84 -12.26
N LEU A 117 -17.94 11.23 -11.07
CA LEU A 117 -16.84 10.46 -10.46
C LEU A 117 -16.78 8.99 -10.94
N ASP A 118 -17.69 8.61 -11.83
CA ASP A 118 -17.69 7.32 -12.51
C ASP A 118 -17.26 7.51 -13.97
N CYS A 119 -16.54 6.54 -14.51
CA CYS A 119 -16.26 6.52 -15.93
C CYS A 119 -17.53 6.14 -16.71
N PHE A 120 -17.80 6.83 -17.83
CA PHE A 120 -18.97 6.53 -18.67
C PHE A 120 -18.80 5.26 -19.52
N THR A 121 -17.56 4.82 -19.74
CA THR A 121 -17.22 3.74 -20.67
C THR A 121 -16.91 2.42 -19.97
N CYS A 122 -16.47 2.44 -18.70
CA CYS A 122 -16.13 1.23 -17.96
C CYS A 122 -16.44 1.37 -16.46
N GLU A 123 -16.17 0.32 -15.67
CA GLU A 123 -16.53 0.26 -14.26
C GLU A 123 -15.63 1.07 -13.31
N VAL A 124 -14.55 1.66 -13.82
CA VAL A 124 -13.56 2.42 -13.05
C VAL A 124 -14.17 3.71 -12.47
N ARG A 125 -13.71 4.08 -11.27
CA ARG A 125 -14.24 5.19 -10.49
C ARG A 125 -13.15 5.97 -9.76
N TRP A 126 -13.48 7.20 -9.36
CA TRP A 126 -12.61 8.06 -8.56
C TRP A 126 -13.24 8.39 -7.20
N CYS A 127 -12.41 8.56 -6.17
CA CYS A 127 -12.90 8.92 -4.84
C CYS A 127 -13.30 10.39 -4.74
N ASP A 128 -12.69 11.26 -5.54
CA ASP A 128 -13.01 12.68 -5.64
C ASP A 128 -12.56 13.28 -6.99
N LYS A 129 -12.88 14.57 -7.19
CA LYS A 129 -12.56 15.31 -8.43
C LYS A 129 -11.06 15.50 -8.62
N GLN A 130 -10.29 15.64 -7.54
CA GLN A 130 -8.83 15.79 -7.61
C GLN A 130 -8.21 14.52 -8.21
N CYS A 131 -8.56 13.35 -7.69
CA CYS A 131 -8.12 12.07 -8.22
C CYS A 131 -8.52 11.88 -9.68
N LYS A 132 -9.74 12.27 -10.06
CA LYS A 132 -10.17 12.20 -11.46
C LYS A 132 -9.34 13.08 -12.39
N ASN A 133 -9.04 14.31 -11.96
CA ASN A 133 -8.31 15.27 -12.77
C ASN A 133 -6.83 14.89 -12.93
N LEU A 134 -6.24 14.27 -11.90
CA LEU A 134 -4.84 13.84 -11.92
C LEU A 134 -4.62 12.49 -12.64
N ASP A 135 -5.69 11.73 -12.90
CA ASP A 135 -5.61 10.41 -13.51
C ASP A 135 -5.57 10.45 -15.04
N PHE A 136 -4.44 10.89 -15.59
CA PHE A 136 -4.21 10.86 -17.04
C PHE A 136 -4.15 9.42 -17.60
N LYS A 137 -3.73 8.45 -16.75
CA LYS A 137 -3.51 7.05 -17.14
C LYS A 137 -4.81 6.35 -17.51
N HIS A 138 -5.89 6.59 -16.78
CA HIS A 138 -7.14 5.88 -17.04
C HIS A 138 -7.62 6.03 -18.49
N ASN A 139 -7.70 7.27 -18.99
CA ASN A 139 -8.20 7.49 -20.34
C ASN A 139 -7.27 6.88 -21.40
N LEU A 140 -5.95 6.95 -21.16
CA LEU A 140 -4.92 6.45 -22.05
C LEU A 140 -4.86 4.91 -22.09
N LEU A 141 -4.93 4.25 -20.93
CA LEU A 141 -4.62 2.83 -20.76
C LEU A 141 -5.86 1.92 -20.75
N CYS A 142 -7.05 2.47 -20.48
CA CYS A 142 -8.28 1.70 -20.33
C CYS A 142 -9.26 1.82 -21.50
N HIS A 143 -9.28 2.95 -22.23
CA HIS A 143 -10.26 3.18 -23.30
C HIS A 143 -9.65 3.03 -24.67
N ARG A 144 -10.19 2.11 -25.48
CA ARG A 144 -9.75 1.97 -26.86
C ARG A 144 -10.21 3.18 -27.70
N PRO A 145 -9.31 3.85 -28.44
CA PRO A 145 -9.69 4.89 -29.40
C PRO A 145 -10.57 4.33 -30.51
N SER A 146 -11.49 5.15 -31.02
CA SER A 146 -12.35 4.79 -32.15
C SER A 146 -11.67 4.91 -33.51
N ASN A 147 -10.44 5.44 -33.59
CA ASN A 147 -9.69 5.57 -34.83
C ASN A 147 -9.17 4.21 -35.33
N LYS A 148 -8.88 4.13 -36.64
CA LYS A 148 -8.43 2.89 -37.30
C LYS A 148 -7.12 2.34 -36.71
N THR A 149 -6.28 3.22 -36.18
CA THR A 149 -4.96 2.90 -35.62
C THR A 149 -5.00 2.52 -34.14
N ALA A 150 -6.17 2.60 -33.49
CA ALA A 150 -6.33 2.42 -32.04
C ALA A 150 -5.26 3.20 -31.24
N SER A 151 -5.02 4.46 -31.64
CA SER A 151 -3.98 5.31 -31.05
C SER A 151 -4.53 6.55 -30.36
N HIS A 152 -3.94 6.95 -29.24
CA HIS A 152 -4.23 8.20 -28.55
C HIS A 152 -3.17 9.24 -28.88
N ASN A 153 -3.57 10.51 -28.91
CA ASN A 153 -2.60 11.59 -28.73
C ASN A 153 -2.21 11.59 -27.25
N PHE A 154 -0.92 11.50 -26.98
CA PHE A 154 -0.36 11.55 -25.64
C PHE A 154 0.08 12.98 -25.36
N THR A 155 -0.61 13.64 -24.44
CA THR A 155 -0.29 15.01 -24.02
C THR A 155 0.51 14.99 -22.72
N ASP A 156 1.34 16.00 -22.50
CA ASP A 156 1.99 16.22 -21.21
C ASP A 156 1.06 16.89 -20.18
N VAL A 157 1.61 17.15 -19.00
CA VAL A 157 0.92 17.84 -17.89
C VAL A 157 0.45 19.26 -18.24
N ASP A 158 1.12 19.93 -19.18
CA ASP A 158 0.73 21.25 -19.67
C ASP A 158 -0.33 21.20 -20.78
N GLY A 159 -0.72 19.98 -21.20
CA GLY A 159 -1.69 19.72 -22.25
C GLY A 159 -1.11 19.80 -23.67
N SER A 160 0.21 19.92 -23.82
CA SER A 160 0.88 19.95 -25.11
C SER A 160 0.99 18.53 -25.68
N GLU A 161 0.80 18.37 -26.99
CA GLU A 161 0.98 17.08 -27.65
C GLU A 161 2.45 16.65 -27.57
N LYS A 162 2.70 15.51 -26.93
CA LYS A 162 4.03 14.97 -26.66
C LYS A 162 4.36 13.77 -27.53
N ASP A 163 3.41 12.86 -27.72
CA ASP A 163 3.61 11.65 -28.52
C ASP A 163 2.28 11.05 -29.02
N THR A 164 2.36 9.92 -29.73
CA THR A 164 1.24 9.04 -30.06
C THR A 164 1.39 7.71 -29.32
N PHE A 165 0.35 7.33 -28.58
CA PHE A 165 0.30 6.08 -27.83
C PHE A 165 -0.56 5.02 -28.53
N TYR A 166 -0.06 3.80 -28.65
CA TYR A 166 -0.71 2.68 -29.34
C TYR A 166 -1.36 1.71 -28.34
N PHE A 167 -2.68 1.82 -28.16
CA PHE A 167 -3.44 1.09 -27.14
C PHE A 167 -3.31 -0.43 -27.26
N ASP A 168 -3.42 -0.97 -28.48
CA ASP A 168 -3.36 -2.42 -28.71
C ASP A 168 -1.96 -3.01 -28.39
N ARG A 169 -0.90 -2.21 -28.47
CA ARG A 169 0.46 -2.61 -28.05
C ARG A 169 0.57 -2.63 -26.54
N TRP A 170 0.07 -1.59 -25.87
CA TRP A 170 0.00 -1.54 -24.41
C TRP A 170 -0.75 -2.72 -23.82
N LYS A 171 -1.92 -3.09 -24.35
CA LYS A 171 -2.69 -4.23 -23.85
C LYS A 171 -1.93 -5.56 -23.91
N LYS A 172 -0.98 -5.71 -24.83
CA LYS A 172 -0.10 -6.89 -24.87
C LYS A 172 0.92 -6.84 -23.74
N VAL A 173 1.54 -5.69 -23.52
CA VAL A 173 2.51 -5.47 -22.41
C VAL A 173 1.83 -5.66 -21.06
N ASP A 174 0.70 -4.99 -20.84
CA ASP A 174 -0.13 -5.09 -19.63
C ASP A 174 -0.49 -6.55 -19.34
N LYS A 175 -1.00 -7.27 -20.34
CA LYS A 175 -1.31 -8.70 -20.21
C LYS A 175 -0.07 -9.54 -19.87
N MET A 176 1.06 -9.31 -20.55
CA MET A 176 2.30 -10.04 -20.31
C MET A 176 2.78 -9.87 -18.88
N VAL A 177 2.88 -8.63 -18.40
CA VAL A 177 3.38 -8.31 -17.06
C VAL A 177 2.40 -8.77 -15.98
N ARG A 178 1.08 -8.59 -16.18
CA ARG A 178 0.06 -8.99 -15.19
C ARG A 178 -0.20 -10.48 -15.11
N SER A 179 -0.14 -11.21 -16.23
CA SER A 179 -0.37 -12.67 -16.20
C SER A 179 0.71 -13.42 -15.43
N ASN A 180 1.92 -12.84 -15.35
CA ASN A 180 3.05 -13.41 -14.64
C ASN A 180 3.27 -12.80 -13.24
N ASN A 181 2.34 -11.96 -12.76
CA ASN A 181 2.44 -11.27 -11.47
C ASN A 181 3.75 -10.48 -11.28
N TRP A 182 4.25 -9.83 -12.33
CA TRP A 182 5.47 -9.00 -12.26
C TRP A 182 5.16 -7.59 -11.75
N ASP A 183 4.75 -7.50 -10.50
CA ASP A 183 4.35 -6.28 -9.79
C ASP A 183 5.40 -5.16 -9.83
N LEU A 184 6.67 -5.48 -9.54
CA LEU A 184 7.78 -4.54 -9.56
C LEU A 184 7.96 -3.93 -10.96
N VAL A 185 7.90 -4.77 -12.00
CA VAL A 185 8.04 -4.34 -13.39
C VAL A 185 6.83 -3.49 -13.79
N TYR A 186 5.61 -3.91 -13.43
CA TYR A 186 4.39 -3.16 -13.70
C TYR A 186 4.43 -1.75 -13.10
N ASN A 187 4.74 -1.65 -11.81
CA ASN A 187 4.80 -0.37 -11.11
C ASN A 187 5.92 0.53 -11.67
N THR A 188 7.03 -0.07 -12.09
CA THR A 188 8.10 0.68 -12.78
C THR A 188 7.61 1.24 -14.12
N LEU A 189 6.88 0.46 -14.93
CA LEU A 189 6.28 0.96 -16.17
C LEU A 189 5.31 2.12 -15.90
N MET A 190 4.53 2.05 -14.81
CA MET A 190 3.66 3.14 -14.39
C MET A 190 4.45 4.38 -13.93
N CYS A 191 5.57 4.21 -13.25
CA CYS A 191 6.48 5.31 -12.90
C CYS A 191 7.08 5.97 -14.15
N ILE A 192 7.62 5.15 -15.08
CA ILE A 192 8.16 5.63 -16.37
C ILE A 192 7.10 6.43 -17.11
N LEU A 193 5.87 5.92 -17.19
CA LEU A 193 4.76 6.61 -17.82
C LEU A 193 4.43 7.94 -17.15
N HIS A 194 4.48 8.01 -15.81
CA HIS A 194 4.25 9.25 -15.06
C HIS A 194 5.36 10.27 -15.32
N ILE A 195 6.63 9.85 -15.34
CA ILE A 195 7.77 10.72 -15.67
C ILE A 195 7.72 11.15 -17.14
N TYR A 196 7.25 10.28 -18.03
CA TYR A 196 7.05 10.64 -19.43
C TYR A 196 5.86 11.60 -19.62
N TYR A 197 4.84 11.54 -18.77
CA TYR A 197 3.76 12.53 -18.74
C TYR A 197 4.22 13.87 -18.16
N ASP A 198 4.95 13.85 -17.03
CA ASP A 198 5.51 15.02 -16.38
C ASP A 198 7.03 14.88 -16.19
N SER A 199 7.78 15.57 -17.04
CA SER A 199 9.25 15.56 -17.01
C SER A 199 9.85 16.25 -15.79
N ASN A 200 9.10 17.09 -15.06
CA ASN A 200 9.58 17.71 -13.83
C ASN A 200 9.86 16.65 -12.74
N LEU A 201 9.29 15.45 -12.89
CA LEU A 201 9.52 14.35 -11.97
C LEU A 201 10.89 13.68 -12.14
N LYS A 202 11.48 13.79 -13.34
CA LYS A 202 12.65 13.01 -13.76
C LYS A 202 13.84 13.20 -12.83
N ASP A 203 14.25 14.45 -12.59
CA ASP A 203 15.46 14.75 -11.81
C ASP A 203 15.34 14.24 -10.37
N GLY A 204 14.17 14.40 -9.75
CA GLY A 204 13.93 13.88 -8.40
C GLY A 204 13.99 12.37 -8.35
N PHE A 205 13.36 11.68 -9.31
CA PHE A 205 13.36 10.22 -9.37
C PHE A 205 14.76 9.65 -9.67
N GLU A 206 15.46 10.16 -10.69
CA GLU A 206 16.80 9.71 -11.07
C GLU A 206 17.88 10.03 -10.03
N SER A 207 17.60 10.96 -9.10
CA SER A 207 18.51 11.30 -8.01
C SER A 207 18.47 10.34 -6.81
N LEU A 208 17.45 9.48 -6.73
CA LEU A 208 17.24 8.52 -5.65
C LEU A 208 18.30 7.39 -5.63
N LYS A 209 18.24 6.54 -4.60
CA LYS A 209 19.17 5.41 -4.44
C LYS A 209 19.07 4.45 -5.63
N CYS A 210 20.19 4.18 -6.28
CA CYS A 210 20.30 3.28 -7.42
C CYS A 210 21.52 2.37 -7.24
N PHE A 211 21.53 1.22 -7.90
CA PHE A 211 22.73 0.38 -8.01
C PHE A 211 23.84 1.15 -8.74
N ASP A 212 25.05 1.11 -8.20
CA ASP A 212 26.22 1.81 -8.73
C ASP A 212 26.96 0.96 -9.77
N SER A 213 26.24 0.63 -10.84
CA SER A 213 26.79 -0.02 -12.02
C SER A 213 25.91 0.24 -13.23
N ASP A 214 26.56 0.27 -14.39
CA ASP A 214 25.90 0.34 -15.69
C ASP A 214 25.98 -1.01 -16.44
N ASP A 215 26.53 -2.05 -15.80
CA ASP A 215 26.58 -3.41 -16.34
C ASP A 215 25.17 -4.04 -16.33
N ILE A 216 24.66 -4.33 -17.53
CA ILE A 216 23.35 -4.94 -17.77
C ILE A 216 23.20 -6.25 -16.99
N THR A 217 24.22 -7.10 -17.00
CA THR A 217 24.18 -8.44 -16.37
C THR A 217 24.04 -8.33 -14.86
N LEU A 218 24.76 -7.37 -14.25
CA LEU A 218 24.67 -7.12 -12.81
C LEU A 218 23.33 -6.52 -12.41
N LEU A 219 22.81 -5.59 -13.20
CA LEU A 219 21.49 -4.99 -12.98
C LEU A 219 20.36 -6.04 -13.09
N GLU A 220 20.37 -6.85 -14.15
CA GLU A 220 19.40 -7.95 -14.31
C GLU A 220 19.50 -8.94 -13.14
N SER A 221 20.72 -9.36 -12.76
CA SER A 221 20.93 -10.27 -11.64
C SER A 221 20.47 -9.70 -10.29
N PHE A 222 20.52 -8.37 -10.13
CA PHE A 222 19.99 -7.69 -8.96
C PHE A 222 18.46 -7.68 -8.95
N ILE A 223 17.84 -7.33 -10.07
CA ILE A 223 16.37 -7.27 -10.22
C ILE A 223 15.75 -8.68 -10.06
N MET A 224 16.34 -9.69 -10.72
CA MET A 224 15.81 -11.05 -10.69
C MET A 224 15.78 -11.67 -9.31
N ARG A 225 16.68 -11.29 -8.40
CA ARG A 225 16.71 -11.79 -7.02
C ARG A 225 15.43 -11.51 -6.22
N LYS A 226 14.73 -10.42 -6.53
CA LYS A 226 13.44 -10.08 -5.89
C LYS A 226 12.24 -10.66 -6.63
N LEU A 227 12.38 -10.96 -7.92
CA LEU A 227 11.29 -11.43 -8.78
C LEU A 227 11.11 -12.96 -8.78
N THR A 228 11.95 -13.72 -8.08
CA THR A 228 12.00 -15.20 -8.16
C THR A 228 10.78 -15.89 -7.56
N ASN A 229 9.75 -16.04 -8.39
CA ASN A 229 8.86 -17.20 -8.42
C ASN A 229 9.07 -17.94 -9.75
N ASN A 230 10.11 -18.78 -9.82
CA ASN A 230 10.36 -19.87 -10.78
C ASN A 230 10.34 -19.65 -12.31
N GLU A 231 10.05 -18.46 -12.86
CA GLU A 231 10.10 -18.21 -14.31
C GLU A 231 11.20 -17.23 -14.72
N SER A 232 11.91 -17.54 -15.80
CA SER A 232 12.89 -16.64 -16.41
C SER A 232 12.16 -15.44 -17.02
N ILE A 233 12.26 -14.28 -16.39
CA ILE A 233 11.69 -13.03 -16.90
C ILE A 233 12.60 -12.51 -18.02
N ASP A 234 12.04 -12.22 -19.18
CA ASP A 234 12.77 -11.53 -20.26
C ASP A 234 12.49 -10.01 -20.18
N LEU A 235 13.26 -9.33 -19.33
CA LEU A 235 13.15 -7.88 -19.13
C LEU A 235 13.40 -7.08 -20.41
N LYS A 236 14.22 -7.61 -21.33
CA LYS A 236 14.51 -6.98 -22.60
C LYS A 236 13.29 -6.98 -23.51
N THR A 237 12.60 -8.13 -23.61
CA THR A 237 11.34 -8.22 -24.36
C THR A 237 10.27 -7.28 -23.79
N VAL A 238 10.20 -7.12 -22.45
CA VAL A 238 9.29 -6.16 -21.82
C VAL A 238 9.63 -4.72 -22.23
N TRP A 239 10.89 -4.33 -22.14
CA TRP A 239 11.37 -3.00 -22.52
C TRP A 239 11.13 -2.69 -24.00
N GLU A 240 11.47 -3.61 -24.91
CA GLU A 240 11.24 -3.44 -26.35
C GLU A 240 9.74 -3.28 -26.65
N SER A 241 8.90 -4.13 -26.04
CA SER A 241 7.45 -4.10 -26.22
C SER A 241 6.82 -2.82 -25.64
N PHE A 242 7.33 -2.33 -24.51
CA PHE A 242 6.89 -1.07 -23.92
C PHE A 242 7.31 0.14 -24.77
N SER A 243 8.55 0.15 -25.26
CA SER A 243 9.07 1.27 -26.06
C SER A 243 8.25 1.50 -27.33
N ILE A 244 7.82 0.42 -27.99
CA ILE A 244 6.95 0.53 -29.18
C ILE A 244 5.49 0.90 -28.85
N CYS A 245 5.09 1.01 -27.58
CA CYS A 245 3.76 1.54 -27.23
C CYS A 245 3.63 3.03 -27.57
N PHE A 246 4.75 3.70 -27.85
CA PHE A 246 4.84 5.11 -28.18
C PHE A 246 5.53 5.28 -29.54
N LYS A 247 5.32 6.42 -30.21
CA LYS A 247 5.92 6.66 -31.54
C LYS A 247 7.31 7.29 -31.43
N HIS A 248 7.55 8.12 -30.42
CA HIS A 248 8.77 8.90 -30.24
C HIS A 248 9.45 8.68 -28.88
N PHE A 249 8.95 7.75 -28.05
CA PHE A 249 9.57 7.42 -26.77
C PHE A 249 10.92 6.73 -26.98
N GLU A 250 11.98 7.38 -26.50
CA GLU A 250 13.34 6.87 -26.53
C GLU A 250 13.82 6.63 -25.09
N MET A 251 14.08 5.36 -24.78
CA MET A 251 14.66 4.95 -23.51
C MET A 251 15.62 3.79 -23.78
N GLU A 252 16.87 3.93 -23.38
CA GLU A 252 17.84 2.84 -23.47
C GLU A 252 17.53 1.72 -22.48
N TYR A 253 17.90 0.49 -22.82
CA TYR A 253 17.65 -0.66 -21.96
C TYR A 253 18.31 -0.54 -20.59
N VAL A 254 19.54 -0.01 -20.53
CA VAL A 254 20.25 0.26 -19.27
C VAL A 254 19.46 1.24 -18.40
N GLN A 255 18.87 2.28 -19.01
CA GLN A 255 18.05 3.24 -18.28
C GLN A 255 16.78 2.60 -17.71
N PHE A 256 16.14 1.71 -18.48
CA PHE A 256 15.00 0.93 -18.02
C PHE A 256 15.34 0.07 -16.79
N LEU A 257 16.47 -0.66 -16.82
CA LEU A 257 16.94 -1.45 -15.69
C LEU A 257 17.27 -0.58 -14.45
N LYS A 258 17.87 0.59 -14.67
CA LYS A 258 18.10 1.57 -13.59
C LYS A 258 16.79 2.04 -12.97
N TYR A 259 15.75 2.29 -13.77
CA TYR A 259 14.45 2.71 -13.26
C TYR A 259 13.78 1.63 -12.41
N ILE A 260 13.88 0.35 -12.82
CA ILE A 260 13.41 -0.76 -11.98
C ILE A 260 14.16 -0.76 -10.65
N THR A 261 15.48 -0.64 -10.71
CA THR A 261 16.34 -0.65 -9.53
C THR A 261 16.04 0.52 -8.58
N ILE A 262 15.87 1.74 -9.12
CA ILE A 262 15.46 2.92 -8.34
C ILE A 262 14.11 2.65 -7.67
N PHE A 263 13.13 2.16 -8.42
CA PHE A 263 11.81 1.88 -7.86
C PHE A 263 11.88 0.83 -6.74
N GLN A 264 12.58 -0.28 -6.99
CA GLN A 264 12.78 -1.38 -6.04
C GLN A 264 13.37 -0.89 -4.71
N LEU A 265 14.36 0.00 -4.76
CA LEU A 265 15.09 0.47 -3.57
C LEU A 265 14.39 1.59 -2.80
N ASN A 266 13.41 2.28 -3.39
CA ASN A 266 12.89 3.53 -2.85
C ASN A 266 11.37 3.57 -2.66
N ASN A 267 10.62 2.60 -3.18
CA ASN A 267 9.16 2.61 -3.08
C ASN A 267 8.65 2.32 -1.65
N TYR A 268 7.52 2.93 -1.32
CA TYR A 268 6.70 2.63 -0.16
C TYR A 268 5.30 2.29 -0.66
N ASN A 269 4.89 1.03 -0.51
CA ASN A 269 3.63 0.47 -0.96
C ASN A 269 3.30 0.80 -2.42
N GLY A 270 4.30 0.66 -3.30
CA GLY A 270 4.17 0.94 -4.73
C GLY A 270 4.30 2.42 -5.13
N SER A 271 4.35 3.36 -4.18
CA SER A 271 4.51 4.80 -4.47
C SER A 271 5.92 5.30 -4.12
N ILE A 272 6.31 6.48 -4.64
CA ILE A 272 7.61 7.11 -4.36
C ILE A 272 7.41 8.33 -3.48
N TYR A 273 8.22 8.46 -2.42
CA TYR A 273 8.20 9.55 -1.45
C TYR A 273 9.63 10.07 -1.29
N LEU A 274 9.89 11.30 -1.73
CA LEU A 274 11.25 11.82 -1.91
C LEU A 274 12.01 11.94 -0.58
N ILE A 275 11.36 12.43 0.49
CA ILE A 275 11.97 12.60 1.82
C ILE A 275 12.20 11.22 2.44
N PHE A 276 11.17 10.37 2.50
CA PHE A 276 11.29 8.99 2.99
C PHE A 276 12.40 8.19 2.28
N SER A 277 12.49 8.28 0.95
CA SER A 277 13.53 7.58 0.19
C SER A 277 14.94 8.12 0.49
N SER A 278 15.05 9.37 0.94
CA SER A 278 16.32 10.02 1.30
C SER A 278 16.77 9.74 2.74
N ILE A 279 15.89 9.23 3.62
CA ILE A 279 16.25 8.86 4.98
C ILE A 279 17.00 7.53 4.96
N LYS A 280 18.05 7.44 5.78
CA LYS A 280 18.89 6.25 5.92
C LYS A 280 18.07 5.10 6.48
N LYS A 281 18.29 3.92 5.90
CA LYS A 281 17.73 2.64 6.36
C LYS A 281 18.90 1.80 6.84
N SER A 282 18.82 1.25 8.06
CA SER A 282 19.93 0.51 8.68
C SER A 282 19.45 -0.77 9.36
N LYS A 283 20.22 -1.85 9.20
CA LYS A 283 20.07 -3.09 9.99
C LYS A 283 20.88 -3.08 11.29
N THR A 284 21.91 -2.23 11.37
CA THR A 284 22.91 -2.28 12.44
C THR A 284 22.79 -1.14 13.45
N ALA A 285 22.11 -0.06 13.07
CA ALA A 285 21.89 1.09 13.94
C ALA A 285 20.44 1.08 14.41
N ASP A 286 20.24 1.40 15.67
CA ASP A 286 18.90 1.43 16.26
C ASP A 286 18.04 2.48 15.54
N PRO A 287 16.88 2.09 14.98
CA PRO A 287 16.02 3.01 14.26
C PRO A 287 15.36 3.98 15.23
N ASN A 288 15.50 5.27 14.98
CA ASN A 288 14.87 6.33 15.77
C ASN A 288 13.61 6.90 15.08
N LEU A 289 13.26 6.42 13.90
CA LEU A 289 12.06 6.78 13.15
C LEU A 289 11.22 5.56 12.78
N LYS A 290 9.92 5.77 12.62
CA LYS A 290 8.98 4.85 11.95
C LYS A 290 8.19 5.57 10.86
N VAL A 291 7.58 4.80 9.97
CA VAL A 291 6.77 5.33 8.87
C VAL A 291 5.46 4.55 8.71
N GLU A 292 4.35 5.27 8.69
CA GLU A 292 2.99 4.72 8.63
C GLU A 292 2.14 5.56 7.68
N TYR A 293 0.97 5.08 7.29
CA TYR A 293 0.00 5.92 6.60
C TYR A 293 -0.67 6.88 7.57
N PHE A 294 -0.73 8.15 7.18
CA PHE A 294 -1.41 9.17 7.96
C PHE A 294 -2.92 8.92 7.98
N ASP A 295 -3.47 8.70 9.19
CA ASP A 295 -4.88 8.35 9.40
C ASP A 295 -5.83 9.56 9.41
N GLY A 296 -5.27 10.78 9.34
CA GLY A 296 -6.01 12.04 9.40
C GLY A 296 -6.02 12.71 10.78
N ASN A 297 -5.56 12.03 11.83
CA ASN A 297 -5.45 12.57 13.17
C ASN A 297 -4.08 13.22 13.36
N THR A 298 -4.03 14.55 13.48
CA THR A 298 -2.77 15.26 13.77
C THR A 298 -2.44 15.31 15.26
N THR A 299 -3.33 14.83 16.13
CA THR A 299 -3.16 14.89 17.58
C THR A 299 -2.96 13.49 18.11
N HIS A 300 -1.78 13.22 18.66
CA HIS A 300 -1.51 11.96 19.32
C HIS A 300 -1.46 12.20 20.83
N VAL A 301 -2.15 11.33 21.57
CA VAL A 301 -2.15 11.34 23.03
C VAL A 301 -1.43 10.09 23.48
N TYR A 302 -0.36 10.29 24.24
CA TYR A 302 0.43 9.21 24.83
C TYR A 302 0.44 9.37 26.33
N GLU A 303 0.50 8.25 27.05
CA GLU A 303 0.81 8.25 28.48
C GLU A 303 2.30 7.97 28.64
N GLU A 304 3.04 8.93 29.18
CA GLU A 304 4.44 8.76 29.58
C GLU A 304 4.47 8.29 31.04
N PHE A 305 5.06 7.12 31.29
CA PHE A 305 5.28 6.61 32.62
C PHE A 305 6.73 6.87 33.03
N SER A 306 6.92 7.68 34.08
CA SER A 306 8.22 7.90 34.70
C SER A 306 8.28 7.28 36.09
N LEU A 307 9.43 6.70 36.41
CA LEU A 307 9.69 6.07 37.70
C LEU A 307 10.51 7.04 38.56
N ARG A 308 9.94 7.50 39.68
CA ARG A 308 10.65 8.36 40.64
C ARG A 308 10.84 7.64 41.97
N THR A 309 12.08 7.63 42.45
CA THR A 309 12.40 7.21 43.81
C THR A 309 12.03 8.31 44.78
N THR A 310 11.29 7.95 45.82
CA THR A 310 10.97 8.85 46.94
C THR A 310 12.06 8.82 47.99
N GLU A 311 12.08 9.84 48.87
CA GLU A 311 13.02 9.93 50.01
C GLU A 311 13.00 8.68 50.92
N THR A 312 11.90 7.92 50.92
CA THR A 312 11.74 6.67 51.69
C THR A 312 12.22 5.42 50.95
N LYS A 313 12.91 5.55 49.80
CA LYS A 313 13.29 4.46 48.89
C LYS A 313 12.10 3.67 48.31
N SER A 314 10.89 4.22 48.35
CA SER A 314 9.74 3.65 47.62
C SER A 314 9.72 4.18 46.18
N ILE A 315 9.33 3.33 45.24
CA ILE A 315 9.22 3.67 43.82
C ILE A 315 7.79 4.18 43.56
N LYS A 316 7.67 5.39 42.98
CA LYS A 316 6.41 5.90 42.46
C LYS A 316 6.42 5.89 40.94
N ILE A 317 5.39 5.30 40.36
CA ILE A 317 5.08 5.44 38.93
C ILE A 317 4.27 6.73 38.78
N LEU A 318 4.77 7.67 38.00
CA LEU A 318 4.05 8.87 37.58
C LEU A 318 3.60 8.65 36.15
N SER A 319 2.30 8.77 35.89
CA SER A 319 1.72 8.80 34.55
C SER A 319 1.44 10.26 34.21
N GLU A 320 2.00 10.73 33.10
CA GLU A 320 1.72 12.05 32.54
C GLU A 320 1.11 11.87 31.14
N GLU A 321 -0.07 12.46 30.92
CA GLU A 321 -0.69 12.51 29.60
C GLU A 321 0.01 13.58 28.76
N VAL A 322 0.66 13.16 27.68
CA VAL A 322 1.35 14.04 26.73
C VAL A 322 0.50 14.14 25.47
N ILE A 323 0.09 15.36 25.14
CA ILE A 323 -0.60 15.67 23.88
C ILE A 323 0.45 16.23 22.92
N ASP A 324 0.85 15.44 21.93
CA ASP A 324 1.56 15.97 20.76
C ASP A 324 0.48 16.60 19.87
N ASP A 325 0.46 17.94 19.81
CA ASP A 325 -0.32 18.70 18.83
C ASP A 325 0.62 19.33 17.79
N PRO A 326 1.30 18.51 16.98
CA PRO A 326 2.09 19.02 15.89
C PRO A 326 1.13 19.66 14.89
N SER A 327 1.22 20.98 14.74
CA SER A 327 0.65 21.70 13.60
C SER A 327 1.42 21.37 12.30
N VAL A 328 1.76 20.10 12.09
CA VAL A 328 2.53 19.62 10.94
C VAL A 328 1.58 19.51 9.76
N LYS A 329 1.94 20.17 8.67
CA LYS A 329 1.18 20.10 7.41
C LYS A 329 1.90 19.18 6.45
N PRO A 330 1.17 18.46 5.57
CA PRO A 330 1.78 17.65 4.53
C PRO A 330 2.77 18.45 3.67
N ILE A 331 3.94 17.87 3.45
CA ILE A 331 4.95 18.37 2.54
C ILE A 331 4.69 17.79 1.15
N TYR A 332 4.27 18.64 0.23
CA TYR A 332 4.12 18.30 -1.18
C TYR A 332 5.45 18.50 -1.91
N THR A 333 6.10 17.37 -2.22
CA THR A 333 7.40 17.32 -2.91
C THR A 333 7.25 17.53 -4.41
N ASN A 334 6.10 17.16 -4.97
CA ASN A 334 5.70 17.48 -6.33
C ASN A 334 4.51 18.46 -6.31
N ARG A 335 4.76 19.73 -6.65
CA ARG A 335 3.71 20.76 -6.78
C ARG A 335 3.37 21.09 -8.24
N ALA A 336 4.21 20.67 -9.18
CA ALA A 336 4.06 21.02 -10.58
C ALA A 336 2.91 20.24 -11.23
N SER A 337 2.80 18.94 -10.94
CA SER A 337 1.72 18.08 -11.47
C SER A 337 0.39 18.19 -10.71
N GLY A 338 0.32 19.05 -9.70
CA GLY A 338 -0.81 19.16 -8.79
C GLY A 338 -0.52 18.61 -7.38
N ILE A 339 -1.32 19.07 -6.43
CA ILE A 339 -1.25 18.64 -5.03
C ILE A 339 -2.01 17.33 -4.89
N VAL A 340 -1.43 16.35 -4.19
CA VAL A 340 -2.03 15.03 -3.93
C VAL A 340 -2.26 14.87 -2.43
N ASP A 341 -3.52 14.92 -2.00
CA ASP A 341 -3.91 14.80 -0.58
C ASP A 341 -4.30 13.36 -0.20
N LYS A 342 -3.66 12.38 -0.82
CA LYS A 342 -3.94 10.95 -0.66
C LYS A 342 -2.66 10.19 -0.40
N GLN A 343 -2.78 9.08 0.33
CA GLN A 343 -1.64 8.24 0.73
C GLN A 343 -0.51 9.09 1.33
N ILE A 344 -0.87 10.04 2.19
CA ILE A 344 0.15 10.79 2.93
C ILE A 344 0.77 9.82 3.90
N ILE A 345 2.10 9.78 3.95
CA ILE A 345 2.82 9.01 4.97
C ILE A 345 3.17 9.94 6.14
N GLU A 346 3.10 9.37 7.33
CA GLU A 346 3.57 9.95 8.57
C GLU A 346 4.93 9.36 8.91
N ILE A 347 5.90 10.22 9.15
CA ILE A 347 7.21 9.86 9.68
C ILE A 347 7.24 10.40 11.11
N SER A 348 7.31 9.52 12.09
CA SER A 348 7.29 9.85 13.52
C SER A 348 8.55 9.35 14.22
N SER A 349 8.93 10.00 15.32
CA SER A 349 10.03 9.53 16.16
C SER A 349 9.61 8.33 17.01
N CYS A 350 10.53 7.37 17.14
CA CYS A 350 10.41 6.24 18.05
C CYS A 350 11.07 6.50 19.41
N ASP A 351 11.95 7.51 19.47
CA ASP A 351 12.70 7.92 20.66
C ASP A 351 12.87 9.44 20.72
N LYS A 352 13.56 9.93 21.75
CA LYS A 352 14.07 11.31 21.78
C LYS A 352 15.16 11.44 20.73
N ILE A 353 15.09 12.48 19.90
CA ILE A 353 16.06 12.70 18.82
C ILE A 353 16.62 14.12 18.94
N THR A 354 17.94 14.24 19.00
CA THR A 354 18.60 15.55 18.98
C THR A 354 18.79 16.05 17.54
N ASN A 355 18.94 17.36 17.36
CA ASN A 355 19.14 17.98 16.05
C ASN A 355 20.51 17.70 15.40
N LEU A 356 21.40 17.03 16.13
CA LEU A 356 22.72 16.60 15.68
C LEU A 356 22.72 15.15 15.18
N GLU A 357 21.82 14.33 15.72
CA GLU A 357 21.67 12.92 15.38
C GLU A 357 21.26 12.69 13.92
N GLU A 358 21.61 11.51 13.43
CA GLU A 358 21.19 11.02 12.13
C GLU A 358 19.78 10.42 12.24
N LEU A 359 18.96 10.66 11.23
CA LEU A 359 17.62 10.09 11.13
C LEU A 359 17.70 8.72 10.47
N ILE A 360 17.23 7.68 11.18
CA ILE A 360 17.40 6.28 10.78
C ILE A 360 16.05 5.56 10.86
N LEU A 361 15.63 5.01 9.73
CA LEU A 361 14.50 4.09 9.60
C LEU A 361 14.98 2.63 9.69
N PRO A 362 14.11 1.70 10.09
CA PRO A 362 14.44 0.27 10.05
C PRO A 362 14.66 -0.18 8.60
N ASP A 363 15.62 -1.08 8.39
CA ASP A 363 15.83 -1.71 7.08
C ASP A 363 14.89 -2.90 6.91
N GLN A 364 13.68 -2.61 6.42
CA GLN A 364 12.63 -3.58 6.15
C GLN A 364 12.09 -3.42 4.73
N ASP A 365 11.27 -4.38 4.30
CA ASP A 365 10.58 -4.26 3.02
C ASP A 365 9.39 -3.31 3.11
N TYR A 366 9.53 -2.15 2.48
CA TYR A 366 8.49 -1.12 2.42
C TYR A 366 7.57 -1.26 1.21
N SER A 367 7.79 -2.23 0.32
CA SER A 367 6.90 -2.46 -0.84
C SER A 367 5.54 -3.01 -0.44
N ASN A 368 5.48 -3.68 0.71
CA ASN A 368 4.26 -4.13 1.35
C ASN A 368 4.41 -3.91 2.87
N PRO A 369 4.28 -2.65 3.33
CA PRO A 369 4.48 -2.35 4.73
C PRO A 369 3.47 -3.16 5.56
N VAL A 370 3.95 -3.82 6.61
CA VAL A 370 3.06 -4.48 7.56
C VAL A 370 2.25 -3.37 8.22
N ASP A 371 0.94 -3.38 8.02
CA ASP A 371 0.03 -2.62 8.88
C ASP A 371 0.18 -3.24 10.27
N VAL A 372 1.08 -2.68 11.09
CA VAL A 372 1.22 -3.05 12.48
C VAL A 372 -0.04 -2.53 13.17
N GLU A 373 -1.07 -3.37 13.23
CA GLU A 373 -2.25 -3.08 14.06
C GLU A 373 -1.74 -3.01 15.51
N ASP A 374 -1.68 -1.78 16.04
CA ASP A 374 -1.69 -1.37 17.45
C ASP A 374 -1.31 -2.48 18.46
N ASP A 375 -0.04 -2.58 18.87
CA ASP A 375 0.38 -3.12 20.19
C ASP A 375 1.91 -3.06 20.47
N ASP A 376 2.70 -2.25 19.76
CA ASP A 376 4.14 -2.13 20.05
C ASP A 376 4.39 -1.20 21.25
N ILE A 377 4.79 -1.78 22.39
CA ILE A 377 5.22 -1.06 23.59
C ILE A 377 6.65 -0.54 23.36
N ALA A 378 6.83 0.77 23.35
CA ALA A 378 8.15 1.41 23.26
C ALA A 378 8.77 1.66 24.65
N PHE A 379 10.05 1.33 24.81
CA PHE A 379 10.84 1.59 26.01
C PHE A 379 11.94 2.62 25.67
N ILE A 380 11.93 3.78 26.32
CA ILE A 380 12.94 4.84 26.10
C ILE A 380 13.92 4.87 27.28
N SER A 381 15.22 4.95 26.99
CA SER A 381 16.26 5.20 28.00
C SER A 381 16.25 6.67 28.47
N ASP A 382 16.36 6.91 29.78
CA ASP A 382 16.37 8.27 30.33
C ASP A 382 17.81 8.73 30.61
N ASP A 383 18.42 9.42 29.65
CA ASP A 383 19.84 9.86 29.74
C ASP A 383 20.13 10.95 30.79
N ASN A 384 19.11 11.39 31.55
CA ASN A 384 19.21 12.51 32.51
C ASN A 384 19.03 12.11 33.98
N SER A 385 18.97 10.82 34.31
CA SER A 385 18.91 10.36 35.70
C SER A 385 20.11 9.48 36.06
N ASP A 386 20.70 9.72 37.25
CA ASP A 386 21.73 8.86 37.90
C ASP A 386 21.24 7.42 38.21
N ILE A 387 20.07 7.05 37.72
CA ILE A 387 19.45 5.74 37.89
C ILE A 387 18.88 5.34 36.52
N ASP A 388 19.46 4.29 35.92
CA ASP A 388 19.01 3.63 34.69
C ASP A 388 17.62 3.01 34.90
N VAL A 389 16.57 3.83 34.86
CA VAL A 389 15.20 3.33 34.90
C VAL A 389 14.51 3.68 33.59
N PRO A 390 14.12 2.67 32.78
CA PRO A 390 13.49 2.93 31.48
C PRO A 390 12.13 3.58 31.66
N LYS A 391 11.82 4.55 30.79
CA LYS A 391 10.49 5.13 30.65
C LYS A 391 9.65 4.24 29.73
N ILE A 392 8.42 3.98 30.14
CA ILE A 392 7.45 3.21 29.35
C ILE A 392 6.48 4.22 28.74
N ILE A 393 6.25 4.13 27.42
CA ILE A 393 5.24 4.95 26.75
C ILE A 393 4.18 4.05 26.15
N LEU A 394 2.91 4.34 26.48
CA LEU A 394 1.77 3.62 25.93
C LEU A 394 0.89 4.57 25.10
N PRO A 395 0.52 4.21 23.87
CA PRO A 395 -0.45 4.96 23.10
C PRO A 395 -1.82 4.88 23.79
N VAL A 396 -2.47 6.03 24.01
CA VAL A 396 -3.83 6.06 24.56
C VAL A 396 -4.81 5.81 23.43
N VAL A 397 -5.31 4.58 23.32
CA VAL A 397 -6.43 4.28 22.42
C VAL A 397 -7.65 5.02 22.94
N LYS A 398 -7.95 6.18 22.33
CA LYS A 398 -9.23 6.87 22.58
C LYS A 398 -10.35 5.98 22.04
N VAL A 399 -10.93 5.15 22.92
CA VAL A 399 -12.27 4.61 22.71
C VAL A 399 -13.16 5.82 22.47
N LYS A 400 -13.58 6.03 21.21
CA LYS A 400 -14.46 7.13 20.82
C LYS A 400 -15.63 7.19 21.80
N GLN A 401 -15.55 8.10 22.77
CA GLN A 401 -16.70 8.49 23.54
C GLN A 401 -17.62 9.23 22.57
N ILE A 402 -18.55 8.47 22.01
CA ILE A 402 -19.71 9.01 21.32
C ILE A 402 -20.47 9.79 22.38
N SER A 403 -20.27 11.10 22.39
CA SER A 403 -21.01 12.01 23.24
C SER A 403 -22.46 12.08 22.76
N ASN A 404 -23.36 12.12 23.76
CA ASN A 404 -24.78 12.46 23.71
C ASN A 404 -25.79 11.30 23.62
N LYS A 405 -25.98 10.59 24.73
CA LYS A 405 -27.17 10.75 25.61
C LYS A 405 -26.99 9.93 26.88
N LEU A 406 -27.56 10.44 27.96
CA LEU A 406 -27.60 9.83 29.28
C LEU A 406 -27.96 8.35 29.22
N ASP A 407 -27.04 7.49 29.65
CA ASP A 407 -27.35 6.36 30.52
C ASP A 407 -26.13 6.06 31.40
N VAL A 408 -26.24 6.50 32.65
CA VAL A 408 -25.34 6.15 33.74
C VAL A 408 -25.60 4.67 34.03
N ASN A 409 -24.83 3.75 33.44
CA ASN A 409 -24.53 2.39 33.98
C ASN A 409 -23.76 1.46 33.01
N HIS A 410 -22.76 1.95 32.28
CA HIS A 410 -21.75 1.05 31.71
C HIS A 410 -20.35 1.64 31.79
N ILE A 411 -19.71 1.45 32.95
CA ILE A 411 -18.25 1.49 33.05
C ILE A 411 -17.74 0.26 32.28
N PRO A 412 -16.93 0.42 31.21
CA PRO A 412 -16.25 -0.71 30.63
C PRO A 412 -15.26 -1.22 31.67
N LYS A 413 -15.50 -2.43 32.21
CA LYS A 413 -14.56 -3.12 33.08
C LYS A 413 -13.24 -3.25 32.32
N ILE A 414 -12.21 -2.53 32.78
CA ILE A 414 -10.82 -2.86 32.52
C ILE A 414 -10.68 -4.35 32.86
N ARG A 415 -10.42 -5.18 31.86
CA ARG A 415 -10.15 -6.60 32.07
C ARG A 415 -8.78 -6.70 32.72
N THR A 416 -8.76 -6.73 34.04
CA THR A 416 -7.61 -7.24 34.79
C THR A 416 -7.44 -8.71 34.40
N ALA A 417 -6.37 -9.03 33.68
CA ALA A 417 -5.95 -10.41 33.48
C ALA A 417 -5.46 -10.96 34.82
N SER A 418 -6.33 -11.71 35.52
CA SER A 418 -5.92 -12.55 36.63
C SER A 418 -5.67 -13.95 36.10
N PHE A 419 -4.42 -14.41 36.15
CA PHE A 419 -4.10 -15.82 35.99
C PHE A 419 -4.61 -16.57 37.22
N THR A 420 -5.70 -17.33 37.05
CA THR A 420 -6.08 -18.36 38.01
C THR A 420 -6.02 -19.71 37.33
N SER A 421 -4.96 -20.46 37.60
CA SER A 421 -4.84 -21.87 37.26
C SER A 421 -5.79 -22.68 38.12
N SER A 422 -6.91 -23.17 37.57
CA SER A 422 -7.73 -24.23 38.18
C SER A 422 -8.72 -24.82 37.17
N GLY A 423 -8.43 -26.06 36.77
CA GLY A 423 -9.29 -27.15 36.30
C GLY A 423 -10.75 -26.93 35.86
N ALA A 424 -11.00 -27.46 34.65
CA ALA A 424 -12.18 -28.21 34.21
C ALA A 424 -13.51 -27.46 33.97
N SER A 425 -13.71 -27.00 32.73
CA SER A 425 -14.91 -27.36 31.95
C SER A 425 -14.76 -26.92 30.48
N PHE A 426 -15.00 -27.85 29.55
CA PHE A 426 -15.23 -27.61 28.13
C PHE A 426 -16.32 -26.53 27.92
N GLY A 427 -16.04 -25.53 27.10
CA GLY A 427 -17.03 -24.52 26.69
C GLY A 427 -16.41 -23.28 26.05
N GLU A 428 -16.09 -23.39 24.75
CA GLU A 428 -16.02 -22.31 23.74
C GLU A 428 -15.61 -20.90 24.22
N GLY A 429 -14.31 -20.71 24.43
CA GLY A 429 -13.68 -19.39 24.31
C GLY A 429 -13.24 -19.17 22.87
N ILE A 430 -13.78 -18.17 22.18
CA ILE A 430 -13.28 -17.73 20.88
C ILE A 430 -11.88 -17.16 21.10
N ILE A 431 -10.86 -17.97 20.82
CA ILE A 431 -9.47 -17.54 20.75
C ILE A 431 -9.31 -16.87 19.38
N LYS A 432 -9.07 -15.56 19.37
CA LYS A 432 -8.63 -14.87 18.16
C LYS A 432 -7.20 -15.33 17.88
N TYR A 433 -7.04 -16.20 16.90
CA TYR A 433 -5.73 -16.60 16.40
C TYR A 433 -5.12 -15.44 15.61
N ASN A 434 -3.84 -15.17 15.82
CA ASN A 434 -3.10 -14.23 14.98
C ASN A 434 -2.97 -14.82 13.56
N ARG A 435 -2.85 -13.99 12.52
CA ARG A 435 -2.83 -14.42 11.11
C ARG A 435 -1.75 -15.47 10.84
N ASP A 436 -0.59 -15.36 11.51
CA ASP A 436 0.50 -16.32 11.38
C ASP A 436 0.21 -17.65 12.09
N GLN A 437 -0.53 -17.64 13.20
CA GLN A 437 -1.00 -18.88 13.86
C GLN A 437 -2.06 -19.59 13.03
N ILE A 438 -2.91 -18.84 12.32
CA ILE A 438 -3.87 -19.42 11.36
C ILE A 438 -3.11 -20.03 10.19
N ARG A 439 -2.07 -19.35 9.68
CA ARG A 439 -1.23 -19.88 8.60
C ARG A 439 -0.51 -21.16 9.03
N GLU A 440 0.11 -21.17 10.21
CA GLU A 440 0.77 -22.34 10.81
C GLU A 440 -0.22 -23.49 11.08
N MET A 441 -1.43 -23.20 11.56
CA MET A 441 -2.48 -24.21 11.72
C MET A 441 -2.91 -24.80 10.38
N LEU A 442 -3.11 -23.98 9.35
CA LEU A 442 -3.52 -24.44 8.03
C LEU A 442 -2.41 -25.26 7.35
N GLU A 443 -1.15 -24.88 7.55
CA GLU A 443 0.01 -25.65 7.09
C GLU A 443 0.09 -27.01 7.81
N ASN A 444 -0.09 -27.05 9.13
CA ASN A 444 -0.10 -28.29 9.90
C ASN A 444 -1.28 -29.21 9.57
N ILE A 445 -2.47 -28.65 9.29
CA ILE A 445 -3.62 -29.43 8.82
C ILE A 445 -3.37 -30.00 7.42
N SER A 446 -2.73 -29.22 6.53
CA SER A 446 -2.38 -29.70 5.20
C SER A 446 -1.34 -30.83 5.23
N HIS A 447 -0.37 -30.77 6.15
CA HIS A 447 0.62 -31.82 6.34
C HIS A 447 0.04 -33.10 6.94
N ASN A 448 -0.93 -32.99 7.86
CA ASN A 448 -1.59 -34.16 8.43
C ASN A 448 -2.52 -34.86 7.42
N LEU A 449 -3.18 -34.10 6.54
CA LEU A 449 -4.01 -34.68 5.47
C LEU A 449 -3.20 -35.41 4.40
N ILE A 450 -1.94 -35.02 4.18
CA ILE A 450 -1.05 -35.69 3.22
C ILE A 450 -0.46 -36.99 3.82
N ASN A 451 -0.28 -37.05 5.15
CA ASN A 451 0.24 -38.24 5.82
C ASN A 451 -0.85 -39.30 6.13
N GLU A 452 -2.12 -38.92 6.20
CA GLU A 452 -3.23 -39.87 6.40
C GLU A 452 -3.64 -40.62 5.11
N GLU A 453 -3.16 -40.20 3.93
CA GLU A 453 -3.39 -40.92 2.66
C GLU A 453 -2.27 -41.93 2.29
N SER A 454 -1.23 -42.09 3.12
CA SER A 454 -0.08 -42.96 2.80
C SER A 454 0.05 -44.26 3.59
N ASP A 455 -0.84 -44.55 4.56
CA ASP A 455 -0.64 -45.65 5.52
C ASP A 455 -1.62 -46.84 5.38
N ASP A 456 -2.33 -46.97 4.25
CA ASP A 456 -3.27 -48.08 4.01
C ASP A 456 -2.91 -48.92 2.77
N GLU A 457 -1.67 -49.38 2.63
CA GLU A 457 -1.35 -50.56 1.80
C GLU A 457 -0.23 -51.40 2.42
N ASN A 458 -0.60 -52.39 3.25
CA ASN A 458 0.16 -53.63 3.43
C ASN A 458 -0.69 -54.71 4.16
N ALA A 459 -1.25 -55.66 3.40
CA ALA A 459 -1.15 -57.11 3.66
C ALA A 459 -1.95 -57.97 2.64
N ILE A 460 -1.23 -58.78 1.83
CA ILE A 460 -1.35 -60.26 1.65
C ILE A 460 -2.71 -60.79 1.10
N ASP A 461 -2.88 -61.64 0.07
CA ASP A 461 -2.06 -62.63 -0.66
C ASP A 461 -2.67 -63.00 -2.04
N GLU A 462 -1.79 -63.32 -3.00
CA GLU A 462 -1.78 -64.44 -3.97
C GLU A 462 -3.06 -65.14 -4.55
N ILE A 463 -3.05 -65.24 -5.90
CA ILE A 463 -3.40 -66.40 -6.78
C ILE A 463 -4.71 -66.42 -7.63
N HIS A 464 -4.46 -66.58 -8.96
CA HIS A 464 -5.21 -67.22 -10.07
C HIS A 464 -6.40 -66.58 -10.85
N SER A 465 -6.09 -66.38 -12.15
CA SER A 465 -6.79 -66.80 -13.39
C SER A 465 -8.28 -66.48 -13.70
N SER A 466 -8.44 -65.83 -14.85
CA SER A 466 -9.39 -66.08 -15.95
C SER A 466 -10.90 -65.78 -15.79
N THR A 467 -11.36 -64.93 -16.74
CA THR A 467 -12.61 -64.92 -17.52
C THR A 467 -13.98 -64.68 -16.86
N ASP A 468 -14.66 -63.71 -17.50
CA ASP A 468 -16.10 -63.53 -17.75
C ASP A 468 -17.07 -62.99 -16.68
N SER A 469 -17.50 -61.77 -16.98
CA SER A 469 -18.89 -61.26 -17.03
C SER A 469 -19.63 -60.76 -15.77
N GLU A 470 -20.03 -59.48 -15.91
CA GLU A 470 -21.29 -58.83 -15.48
C GLU A 470 -21.64 -58.71 -13.98
N SER A 471 -21.62 -57.47 -13.44
CA SER A 471 -22.81 -56.59 -13.45
C SER A 471 -22.65 -55.32 -12.56
N THR A 472 -22.84 -54.17 -13.20
CA THR A 472 -23.57 -52.93 -12.80
C THR A 472 -23.44 -52.24 -11.42
N VAL A 473 -23.63 -50.90 -11.50
CA VAL A 473 -23.98 -49.88 -10.47
C VAL A 473 -22.75 -49.15 -9.88
N SER A 474 -22.57 -47.83 -9.93
CA SER A 474 -23.32 -46.70 -10.50
C SER A 474 -22.36 -45.52 -10.76
N LYS A 475 -22.38 -44.99 -11.98
CA LYS A 475 -21.79 -43.68 -12.34
C LYS A 475 -22.86 -42.62 -12.11
N ASN A 476 -22.86 -41.99 -10.93
CA ASN A 476 -23.65 -40.79 -10.66
C ASN A 476 -22.79 -39.86 -9.79
N ILE A 477 -22.29 -38.77 -10.36
CA ILE A 477 -21.90 -37.50 -9.69
C ILE A 477 -21.35 -36.48 -10.72
N VAL A 478 -20.90 -36.92 -11.91
CA VAL A 478 -20.22 -36.01 -12.88
C VAL A 478 -21.18 -35.31 -13.88
N SER A 479 -22.51 -35.47 -13.79
CA SER A 479 -23.47 -34.89 -14.76
C SER A 479 -24.26 -33.64 -14.29
N LEU A 480 -23.97 -33.06 -13.12
CA LEU A 480 -24.84 -32.05 -12.50
C LEU A 480 -24.45 -30.57 -12.69
N VAL A 481 -23.46 -30.22 -13.51
CA VAL A 481 -23.04 -28.80 -13.69
C VAL A 481 -23.05 -28.31 -15.15
N LYS A 482 -23.50 -29.10 -16.13
CA LYS A 482 -23.43 -28.72 -17.56
C LYS A 482 -24.74 -28.39 -18.28
N ASN A 483 -25.89 -28.33 -17.59
CA ASN A 483 -27.17 -28.00 -18.25
C ASN A 483 -27.97 -26.92 -17.50
N LEU A 484 -27.59 -25.65 -17.64
CA LEU A 484 -28.51 -24.52 -17.41
C LEU A 484 -28.21 -23.31 -18.33
N GLN A 485 -28.22 -23.55 -19.65
CA GLN A 485 -28.57 -22.59 -20.72
C GLN A 485 -29.20 -23.50 -21.82
N VAL A 486 -30.43 -23.34 -22.36
CA VAL A 486 -31.02 -22.19 -23.06
C VAL A 486 -32.55 -22.42 -23.30
N ALA A 487 -33.36 -21.38 -22.98
CA ALA A 487 -34.58 -20.83 -23.63
C ALA A 487 -35.92 -21.64 -23.70
N PRO A 488 -37.06 -21.06 -24.20
CA PRO A 488 -37.45 -19.66 -24.50
C PRO A 488 -38.82 -19.22 -23.92
N ASN A 489 -39.07 -17.92 -23.68
CA ASN A 489 -40.25 -17.21 -24.22
C ASN A 489 -40.42 -15.74 -23.75
N THR A 490 -40.63 -14.90 -24.77
CA THR A 490 -41.49 -13.70 -24.85
C THR A 490 -41.48 -12.68 -23.70
N GLN A 491 -41.04 -11.45 -24.00
CA GLN A 491 -41.98 -10.33 -24.16
C GLN A 491 -41.32 -9.11 -24.84
N ARG A 492 -41.89 -8.73 -25.99
CA ARG A 492 -41.75 -7.41 -26.61
C ARG A 492 -42.40 -6.35 -25.71
N ARG A 493 -41.70 -5.23 -25.50
CA ARG A 493 -42.19 -3.83 -25.36
C ARG A 493 -40.99 -2.97 -24.92
N LYS A 494 -40.84 -1.69 -25.23
CA LYS A 494 -41.32 -0.76 -26.26
C LYS A 494 -40.32 0.40 -26.15
N SER A 495 -39.80 0.91 -27.25
CA SER A 495 -39.04 2.17 -27.24
C SER A 495 -39.97 3.30 -26.80
N VAL A 496 -39.58 4.02 -25.75
CA VAL A 496 -40.19 5.29 -25.39
C VAL A 496 -39.38 6.37 -26.09
N LYS A 497 -39.97 6.96 -27.14
CA LYS A 497 -39.56 8.26 -27.65
C LYS A 497 -40.02 9.29 -26.61
N PHE A 498 -39.12 10.13 -26.12
CA PHE A 498 -39.52 11.39 -25.51
C PHE A 498 -39.64 12.42 -26.63
N GLU A 499 -40.87 12.90 -26.84
CA GLU A 499 -41.13 14.12 -27.59
C GLU A 499 -40.65 15.29 -26.73
N GLU A 500 -39.68 16.05 -27.23
CA GLU A 500 -39.41 17.40 -26.77
C GLU A 500 -40.59 18.29 -27.15
N THR A 501 -41.38 18.73 -26.16
CA THR A 501 -42.18 19.94 -26.30
C THR A 501 -42.16 20.77 -25.01
N VAL A 502 -41.40 21.87 -25.09
CA VAL A 502 -41.73 23.26 -24.70
C VAL A 502 -42.12 23.54 -23.23
N ALA A 503 -41.33 24.38 -22.55
CA ALA A 503 -41.70 25.80 -22.32
C ALA A 503 -40.66 26.53 -21.47
N THR A 504 -40.12 27.58 -22.05
CA THR A 504 -39.66 28.81 -21.39
C THR A 504 -40.67 29.28 -20.34
N ILE A 505 -40.21 29.50 -19.09
CA ILE A 505 -40.28 30.76 -18.33
C ILE A 505 -39.01 30.83 -17.47
#